data_AF-A0AB36B6Z5-F1
#
_entry.id   AF-A0AB36B6Z5-F1
#
_cell.length_a   1.000
_cell.length_b   1.000
_cell.length_c   1.000
_cell.angle_alpha   90.00
_cell.angle_beta   90.00
_cell.angle_gamma   90.00
#
_symmetry.space_group_name_H-M   'P 1'
#
loop_
_entity.id
_entity.type
_entity.pdbx_description
1 polymer ?
#
loop_
_entity_poly.entity_id
_entity_poly.type
_entity_poly.pdbx_seq_one_letter_code
_entity_poly.pdbx_strand_id
1 'polypeptide(L)'
;MIKYPLNVTIDTNVFEANKFDFGIDSTMSLLVKNVQNGKIKLVLSNIVISEVEKHICRCVDSICGKARKLRKEYLDILPEQYLADIGMGIYVKIPDKKTARQSAKAVFAKFLEDCKVERLDTSNIKLEQILEDYFAVRPPFENCEKKRKEFPDAFIAQEIKNRFGIDEVVAIVSEDNGFKTACARSKNHLFFSSIGELFNELSKQEEEYAAALDLIKDNNDFIIQTINREIDDGCIEVQGLSYDQDGIVEGYDYDEIYLDHYYLSGIRIHTIDDIDGNIITASLWIHGTMDVDCYYEDFDSAFWDSEEKEYFGVETRHILEKHNARFACRIELNSKTEEIRVLPFKIILGGDSRKSRTVIDDLHEALYYKEHEDEEREALGFLPLSQYSDMLENDLNNSSMAKKIFELFKQYNDISLCYEELAYLYDEIYTQMKADMGEDDTQAFITALSLEKSIPKDLSKKDKDDLLNVIREWVDDKIDMATKKMEGNLPDCIEYGEYISILGTDCRVYTLSLDELHGTPEAGSEEQIEVSLLLDEEKLAIGYVKLIVGYLNFDEDGGASDGIEDSIDYEVDDVLEALENLISDLKEELVKEQKLAKSFKKCLKQKTNN
;
A
#
# COMPACT_ATOMS: atom_id res chain seq x y z
N MET A 1 -2.12 43.76 -0.53
CA MET A 1 -1.13 43.31 -1.52
C MET A 1 0.25 43.47 -0.91
N ILE A 2 1.00 42.38 -0.80
CA ILE A 2 2.38 42.39 -0.27
C ILE A 2 3.28 43.13 -1.27
N LYS A 3 4.18 43.98 -0.79
CA LYS A 3 5.16 44.68 -1.64
C LYS A 3 6.44 43.85 -1.72
N TYR A 4 6.92 43.60 -2.94
CA TYR A 4 8.15 42.86 -3.19
C TYR A 4 9.37 43.78 -3.37
N PRO A 5 10.56 43.37 -2.90
CA PRO A 5 10.82 42.18 -2.09
C PRO A 5 10.29 42.33 -0.66
N LEU A 6 9.71 41.27 -0.10
CA LEU A 6 9.30 41.20 1.31
C LEU A 6 10.53 40.90 2.16
N ASN A 7 10.82 41.71 3.18
CA ASN A 7 11.88 41.39 4.13
C ASN A 7 11.44 40.21 5.00
N VAL A 8 12.28 39.19 5.13
CA VAL A 8 12.01 37.99 5.92
C VAL A 8 13.15 37.76 6.90
N THR A 9 12.83 37.47 8.15
CA THR A 9 13.77 36.97 9.16
C THR A 9 13.26 35.65 9.69
N ILE A 10 14.19 34.74 9.98
CA ILE A 10 13.91 33.37 10.36
C ILE A 10 14.63 33.10 11.69
N ASP A 11 13.91 32.52 12.62
CA ASP A 11 14.43 32.09 13.91
C ASP A 11 15.18 30.75 13.81
N THR A 12 16.09 30.49 14.74
CA THR A 12 16.91 29.27 14.81
C THR A 12 16.03 28.02 14.79
N ASN A 13 14.91 28.04 15.52
CA ASN A 13 14.00 26.89 15.65
C ASN A 13 13.38 26.45 14.30
N VAL A 14 13.23 27.38 13.35
CA VAL A 14 12.66 27.08 12.02
C VAL A 14 13.66 26.30 11.17
N PHE A 15 14.96 26.58 11.29
CA PHE A 15 16.00 25.79 10.63
C PHE A 15 16.06 24.37 11.18
N GLU A 16 15.88 24.22 12.50
CA GLU A 16 15.78 22.92 13.17
C GLU A 16 14.55 22.12 12.74
N ALA A 17 13.39 22.77 12.66
CA ALA A 17 12.15 22.15 12.21
C ALA A 17 12.26 21.61 10.77
N ASN A 18 13.09 22.24 9.93
CA ASN A 18 13.40 21.77 8.57
C ASN A 18 14.63 20.86 8.52
N LYS A 19 15.11 20.35 9.66
CA LYS A 19 16.25 19.43 9.81
C LYS A 19 17.54 19.90 9.14
N PHE A 20 17.72 21.21 8.98
CA PHE A 20 18.83 21.80 8.20
C PHE A 20 18.95 21.25 6.78
N ASP A 21 17.82 20.86 6.17
CA ASP A 21 17.81 20.38 4.80
C ASP A 21 17.96 21.57 3.84
N PHE A 22 19.12 21.63 3.18
CA PHE A 22 19.47 22.58 2.12
C PHE A 22 19.58 21.89 0.75
N GLY A 23 19.02 20.68 0.62
CA GLY A 23 18.96 19.92 -0.61
C GLY A 23 18.09 20.58 -1.68
N ILE A 24 18.15 20.08 -2.92
CA ILE A 24 17.51 20.72 -4.08
C ILE A 24 15.98 20.76 -3.96
N ASP A 25 15.38 19.75 -3.33
CA ASP A 25 13.93 19.62 -3.14
C ASP A 25 13.45 20.14 -1.76
N SER A 26 14.33 20.77 -0.99
CA SER A 26 14.04 21.21 0.37
C SER A 26 13.17 22.47 0.44
N THR A 27 12.56 22.73 1.60
CA THR A 27 11.89 24.02 1.86
C THR A 27 12.89 25.20 1.76
N MET A 28 14.16 24.97 2.09
CA MET A 28 15.19 25.99 2.07
C MET A 28 15.66 26.33 0.65
N SER A 29 15.70 25.37 -0.27
CA SER A 29 15.97 25.67 -1.68
C SER A 29 14.85 26.48 -2.30
N LEU A 30 13.59 26.23 -1.93
CA LEU A 30 12.46 27.06 -2.35
C LEU A 30 12.57 28.49 -1.79
N LEU A 31 13.10 28.67 -0.58
CA LEU A 31 13.41 29.99 -0.04
C LEU A 31 14.49 30.70 -0.88
N VAL A 32 15.56 29.99 -1.26
CA VAL A 32 16.61 30.50 -2.16
C VAL A 32 15.99 30.94 -3.49
N LYS A 33 15.11 30.11 -4.09
CA LYS A 33 14.39 30.44 -5.34
C LYS A 33 13.58 31.74 -5.20
N ASN A 34 12.81 31.87 -4.13
CA ASN A 34 12.02 33.07 -3.85
C ASN A 34 12.87 34.33 -3.65
N VAL A 35 14.07 34.19 -3.09
CA VAL A 35 15.04 35.29 -2.97
C VAL A 35 15.61 35.66 -4.34
N GLN A 36 16.02 34.69 -5.14
CA GLN A 36 16.59 34.90 -6.48
C GLN A 36 15.57 35.55 -7.44
N ASN A 37 14.29 35.19 -7.30
CA ASN A 37 13.17 35.79 -8.04
C ASN A 37 12.77 37.18 -7.53
N GLY A 38 13.42 37.69 -6.47
CA GLY A 38 13.15 39.01 -5.90
C GLY A 38 11.83 39.12 -5.14
N LYS A 39 11.17 38.00 -4.82
CA LYS A 39 9.97 37.98 -3.95
C LYS A 39 10.37 38.19 -2.48
N ILE A 40 11.48 37.61 -2.05
CA ILE A 40 11.97 37.68 -0.66
C ILE A 40 13.33 38.37 -0.58
N LYS A 41 13.56 39.13 0.49
CA LYS A 41 14.87 39.56 0.95
C LYS A 41 15.14 38.99 2.34
N LEU A 42 16.08 38.04 2.43
CA LEU A 42 16.40 37.36 3.69
C LEU A 42 17.35 38.23 4.54
N VAL A 43 16.94 38.49 5.78
CA VAL A 43 17.68 39.29 6.77
C VAL A 43 17.81 38.45 8.03
N LEU A 44 19.04 38.17 8.47
CA LEU A 44 19.31 37.32 9.64
C LEU A 44 20.26 37.99 10.62
N SER A 45 20.02 37.78 11.91
CA SER A 45 20.98 38.15 12.96
C SER A 45 22.22 37.26 12.90
N ASN A 46 23.39 37.82 13.19
CA ASN A 46 24.61 37.04 13.42
C ASN A 46 24.46 36.06 14.60
N ILE A 47 23.56 36.33 15.54
CA ILE A 47 23.24 35.43 16.66
C ILE A 47 22.57 34.15 16.12
N VAL A 48 21.48 34.30 15.33
CA VAL A 48 20.79 33.17 14.67
C VAL A 48 21.76 32.35 13.82
N ILE A 49 22.58 33.01 12.99
CA ILE A 49 23.57 32.32 12.15
C ILE A 49 24.53 31.48 13.02
N SER A 50 25.01 32.04 14.12
CA SER A 50 25.93 31.36 15.04
C SER A 50 25.27 30.19 15.79
N GLU A 51 24.00 30.32 16.15
CA GLU A 51 23.22 29.26 16.79
C GLU A 51 22.94 28.10 15.83
N VAL A 52 22.50 28.40 14.60
CA VAL A 52 22.32 27.41 13.55
C VAL A 52 23.62 26.66 13.29
N GLU A 53 24.77 27.36 13.13
CA GLU A 53 26.07 26.69 12.98
C GLU A 53 26.42 25.77 14.15
N LYS A 54 26.14 26.20 15.39
CA LYS A 54 26.39 25.42 16.60
C LYS A 54 25.51 24.17 16.63
N HIS A 55 24.24 24.28 16.25
CA HIS A 55 23.29 23.18 16.26
C HIS A 55 23.58 22.17 15.14
N ILE A 56 23.92 22.63 13.93
CA ILE A 56 24.45 21.78 12.86
C ILE A 56 25.67 20.98 13.34
N CYS A 57 26.63 21.64 14.00
CA CYS A 57 27.80 20.93 14.55
C CYS A 57 27.42 19.90 15.61
N ARG A 58 26.41 20.16 16.44
CA ARG A 58 25.90 19.20 17.43
C ARG A 58 25.25 17.98 16.75
N CYS A 59 24.48 18.20 15.68
CA CYS A 59 23.91 17.12 14.89
C CYS A 59 25.00 16.25 14.24
N VAL A 60 26.01 16.88 13.61
CA VAL A 60 27.18 16.17 13.05
C VAL A 60 27.89 15.37 14.12
N ASP A 61 28.09 15.93 15.31
CA ASP A 61 28.71 15.23 16.44
C ASP A 61 27.93 13.97 16.85
N SER A 62 26.61 14.08 16.91
CA SER A 62 25.70 12.98 17.23
C SER A 62 25.77 11.88 16.17
N ILE A 63 25.68 12.25 14.89
CA ILE A 63 25.81 11.33 13.74
C ILE A 63 27.17 10.62 13.76
N CYS A 64 28.28 11.36 13.94
CA CYS A 64 29.60 10.74 14.06
C CYS A 64 29.72 9.82 15.28
N GLY A 65 28.98 10.09 16.36
CA GLY A 65 28.89 9.21 17.53
C GLY A 65 28.19 7.89 17.18
N LYS A 66 26.98 7.98 16.59
CA LYS A 66 26.20 6.82 16.14
C LYS A 66 26.95 5.98 15.10
N ALA A 67 27.56 6.62 14.10
CA ALA A 67 28.36 5.92 13.08
C ALA A 67 29.56 5.16 13.67
N ARG A 68 30.19 5.67 14.75
CA ARG A 68 31.25 4.94 15.45
C ARG A 68 30.74 3.72 16.19
N LYS A 69 29.55 3.80 16.79
CA LYS A 69 28.89 2.69 17.47
C LYS A 69 28.54 1.59 16.46
N LEU A 70 27.85 1.95 15.38
CA LEU A 70 27.48 1.04 14.29
C LEU A 70 28.69 0.36 13.65
N ARG A 71 29.77 1.12 13.40
CA ARG A 71 31.01 0.53 12.88
C ARG A 71 31.56 -0.56 13.81
N LYS A 72 31.51 -0.34 15.12
CA LYS A 72 32.01 -1.31 16.09
C LYS A 72 31.17 -2.59 16.01
N GLU A 73 29.85 -2.46 16.04
CA GLU A 73 28.90 -3.58 15.93
C GLU A 73 29.12 -4.40 14.66
N TYR A 74 29.29 -3.77 13.50
CA TYR A 74 29.56 -4.49 12.25
C TYR A 74 30.93 -5.20 12.24
N LEU A 75 31.96 -4.58 12.81
CA LEU A 75 33.29 -5.18 12.89
C LEU A 75 33.40 -6.31 13.91
N ASP A 76 32.48 -6.38 14.87
CA ASP A 76 32.36 -7.49 15.81
C ASP A 76 31.78 -8.75 15.10
N ILE A 77 31.02 -8.57 14.00
CA ILE A 77 30.44 -9.66 13.19
C ILE A 77 31.39 -10.10 12.05
N LEU A 78 31.84 -9.16 11.21
CA LEU A 78 32.67 -9.44 10.03
C LEU A 78 33.83 -8.45 9.89
N PRO A 79 35.01 -8.90 9.38
CA PRO A 79 36.14 -8.00 9.18
C PRO A 79 35.88 -6.96 8.07
N GLU A 80 36.51 -5.79 8.19
CA GLU A 80 36.33 -4.64 7.30
C GLU A 80 36.47 -4.99 5.80
N GLN A 81 37.43 -5.85 5.45
CA GLN A 81 37.62 -6.27 4.05
C GLN A 81 36.42 -7.07 3.52
N TYR A 82 35.86 -7.97 4.34
CA TYR A 82 34.72 -8.78 3.94
C TYR A 82 33.47 -7.90 3.78
N LEU A 83 33.24 -6.96 4.70
CA LEU A 83 32.19 -5.96 4.57
C LEU A 83 32.34 -5.14 3.28
N ALA A 84 33.57 -4.77 2.90
CA ALA A 84 33.83 -4.10 1.63
C ALA A 84 33.51 -4.99 0.42
N ASP A 85 33.88 -6.27 0.47
CA ASP A 85 33.69 -7.22 -0.62
C ASP A 85 32.20 -7.50 -0.90
N ILE A 86 31.33 -7.45 0.12
CA ILE A 86 29.86 -7.60 -0.01
C ILE A 86 29.14 -6.26 -0.25
N GLY A 87 29.86 -5.17 -0.52
CA GLY A 87 29.27 -3.85 -0.81
C GLY A 87 28.88 -3.03 0.42
N MET A 88 29.11 -3.52 1.65
CA MET A 88 28.84 -2.83 2.91
C MET A 88 30.00 -1.92 3.39
N GLY A 89 31.05 -1.76 2.59
CA GLY A 89 32.23 -0.97 2.96
C GLY A 89 31.98 0.52 3.25
N ILE A 90 30.83 1.07 2.84
CA ILE A 90 30.46 2.46 3.14
C ILE A 90 30.15 2.67 4.62
N TYR A 91 29.58 1.66 5.29
CA TYR A 91 29.15 1.73 6.69
C TYR A 91 30.33 1.66 7.68
N VAL A 92 31.49 1.25 7.20
CA VAL A 92 32.71 1.09 8.02
C VAL A 92 33.60 2.35 7.95
N LYS A 93 33.32 3.28 7.02
CA LYS A 93 34.09 4.52 6.84
C LYS A 93 33.57 5.63 7.74
N ILE A 94 34.31 5.96 8.80
CA ILE A 94 33.99 7.10 9.66
C ILE A 94 34.63 8.37 9.09
N PRO A 95 33.84 9.41 8.75
CA PRO A 95 34.40 10.70 8.41
C PRO A 95 35.07 11.34 9.63
N ASP A 96 36.22 11.97 9.42
CA ASP A 96 36.88 12.77 10.45
C ASP A 96 35.92 13.86 10.95
N LYS A 97 35.74 13.94 12.27
CA LYS A 97 34.76 14.82 12.92
C LYS A 97 34.99 16.28 12.56
N LYS A 98 36.25 16.71 12.45
CA LYS A 98 36.60 18.10 12.11
C LYS A 98 36.24 18.39 10.65
N THR A 99 36.58 17.46 9.75
CA THR A 99 36.26 17.55 8.32
C THR A 99 34.74 17.56 8.10
N ALA A 100 33.98 16.67 8.75
CA ALA A 100 32.53 16.61 8.67
C ALA A 100 31.86 17.92 9.11
N ARG A 101 32.31 18.49 10.24
CA ARG A 101 31.83 19.82 10.70
C ARG A 101 32.12 20.91 9.69
N GLN A 102 33.30 20.91 9.09
CA GLN A 102 33.70 21.92 8.11
C GLN A 102 32.86 21.82 6.83
N SER A 103 32.61 20.61 6.35
CA SER A 103 31.72 20.35 5.21
C SER A 103 30.29 20.80 5.51
N ALA A 104 29.73 20.46 6.68
CA ALA A 104 28.38 20.88 7.06
C ALA A 104 28.24 22.41 7.17
N LYS A 105 29.25 23.09 7.74
CA LYS A 105 29.31 24.56 7.76
C LYS A 105 29.41 25.16 6.35
N ALA A 106 30.14 24.51 5.44
CA ALA A 106 30.26 24.98 4.06
C ALA A 106 28.92 24.91 3.31
N VAL A 107 28.11 23.86 3.56
CA VAL A 107 26.75 23.75 3.01
C VAL A 107 25.88 24.92 3.49
N PHE A 108 25.88 25.21 4.79
CA PHE A 108 25.12 26.34 5.33
C PHE A 108 25.65 27.70 4.82
N ALA A 109 26.97 27.87 4.74
CA ALA A 109 27.58 29.09 4.22
C ALA A 109 27.18 29.35 2.76
N LYS A 110 27.13 28.29 1.93
CA LYS A 110 26.64 28.37 0.55
C LYS A 110 25.18 28.80 0.50
N PHE A 111 24.32 28.22 1.35
CA PHE A 111 22.92 28.66 1.46
C PHE A 111 22.79 30.16 1.79
N LEU A 112 23.60 30.67 2.73
CA LEU A 112 23.61 32.10 3.08
C LEU A 112 24.09 32.99 1.91
N GLU A 113 25.05 32.50 1.13
CA GLU A 113 25.54 33.18 -0.09
C GLU A 113 24.47 33.21 -1.19
N ASP A 114 23.85 32.07 -1.47
CA ASP A 114 22.78 31.93 -2.47
C ASP A 114 21.57 32.80 -2.14
N CYS A 115 21.26 32.96 -0.84
CA CYS A 115 20.23 33.87 -0.33
C CYS A 115 20.67 35.35 -0.25
N LYS A 116 21.94 35.69 -0.51
CA LYS A 116 22.48 37.06 -0.37
C LYS A 116 22.06 37.75 0.94
N VAL A 117 22.18 37.02 2.05
CA VAL A 117 21.61 37.41 3.35
C VAL A 117 22.14 38.77 3.83
N GLU A 118 21.22 39.68 4.18
CA GLU A 118 21.57 40.87 4.95
C GLU A 118 21.80 40.47 6.41
N ARG A 119 23.01 40.70 6.92
CA ARG A 119 23.37 40.33 8.29
C ARG A 119 23.15 41.49 9.25
N LEU A 120 22.40 41.25 10.32
CA LEU A 120 22.27 42.18 11.44
C LEU A 120 23.39 41.93 12.45
N ASP A 121 24.04 43.02 12.88
CA ASP A 121 25.08 42.99 13.90
C ASP A 121 24.57 43.57 15.23
N THR A 122 25.33 43.30 16.28
CA THR A 122 25.01 43.74 17.64
C THR A 122 25.45 45.17 17.92
N SER A 123 25.98 45.90 16.92
CA SER A 123 26.66 47.18 17.11
C SER A 123 25.75 48.28 17.63
N ASN A 124 24.44 48.20 17.35
CA ASN A 124 23.45 49.23 17.68
C ASN A 124 22.48 48.82 18.82
N ILE A 125 22.81 47.79 19.60
CA ILE A 125 21.96 47.31 20.69
C ILE A 125 22.08 48.19 21.93
N LYS A 126 20.93 48.60 22.49
CA LYS A 126 20.85 49.30 23.78
C LYS A 126 20.76 48.30 24.92
N LEU A 127 21.89 47.98 25.54
CA LEU A 127 21.99 46.97 26.59
C LEU A 127 21.11 47.31 27.80
N GLU A 128 21.03 48.59 28.17
CA GLU A 128 20.23 49.06 29.31
C GLU A 128 18.74 48.71 29.14
N GLN A 129 18.23 48.77 27.91
CA GLN A 129 16.84 48.43 27.62
C GLN A 129 16.58 46.93 27.80
N ILE A 130 17.51 46.08 27.36
CA ILE A 130 17.39 44.62 27.52
C ILE A 130 17.46 44.22 29.00
N LEU A 131 18.32 44.88 29.78
CA LEU A 131 18.39 44.66 31.23
C LEU A 131 17.10 45.10 31.93
N GLU A 132 16.51 46.22 31.53
CA GLU A 132 15.20 46.64 32.05
C GLU A 132 14.12 45.60 31.73
N ASP A 133 14.07 45.12 30.48
CA ASP A 133 13.11 44.11 30.04
C ASP A 133 13.29 42.78 30.81
N TYR A 134 14.54 42.38 31.11
CA TYR A 134 14.85 41.22 31.97
C TYR A 134 14.30 41.37 33.39
N PHE A 135 14.62 42.47 34.09
CA PHE A 135 14.17 42.67 35.47
C PHE A 135 12.65 42.89 35.57
N ALA A 136 12.04 43.47 34.54
CA ALA A 136 10.60 43.67 34.45
C ALA A 136 9.84 42.42 33.95
N VAL A 137 10.55 41.32 33.63
CA VAL A 137 9.99 40.08 33.07
C VAL A 137 9.11 40.38 31.85
N ARG A 138 9.62 41.23 30.95
CA ARG A 138 8.98 41.54 29.67
C ARG A 138 9.47 40.56 28.60
N PRO A 139 8.63 40.23 27.60
CA PRO A 139 9.00 39.34 26.51
C PRO A 139 10.33 39.75 25.82
N PRO A 140 11.24 38.80 25.55
CA PRO A 140 11.03 37.35 25.54
C PRO A 140 11.22 36.65 26.90
N PHE A 141 11.54 37.40 27.97
CA PHE A 141 11.72 36.81 29.30
C PHE A 141 10.37 36.44 29.92
N GLU A 142 10.27 35.21 30.43
CA GLU A 142 9.07 34.73 31.14
C GLU A 142 9.42 34.28 32.57
N ASN A 143 8.40 34.06 33.40
CA ASN A 143 8.57 33.81 34.84
C ASN A 143 9.07 32.39 35.20
N CYS A 144 9.39 31.54 34.22
CA CYS A 144 9.95 30.20 34.42
C CYS A 144 11.49 30.19 34.29
N GLU A 145 12.18 29.30 35.01
CA GLU A 145 13.65 29.30 35.08
C GLU A 145 14.37 29.17 33.73
N LYS A 146 13.78 28.41 32.79
CA LYS A 146 14.34 28.24 31.44
C LYS A 146 14.21 29.55 30.65
N LYS A 147 13.00 30.12 30.59
CA LYS A 147 12.74 31.34 29.80
C LYS A 147 13.20 32.65 30.46
N ARG A 148 13.69 32.61 31.70
CA ARG A 148 14.47 33.73 32.28
C ARG A 148 15.85 33.89 31.63
N LYS A 149 16.33 32.93 30.83
CA LYS A 149 17.67 32.93 30.22
C LYS A 149 17.68 33.29 28.73
N GLU A 150 16.55 33.73 28.16
CA GLU A 150 16.38 34.06 26.73
C GLU A 150 16.99 35.41 26.32
N PHE A 151 18.26 35.63 26.70
CA PHE A 151 19.01 36.80 26.24
C PHE A 151 19.25 36.82 24.73
N PRO A 152 19.59 35.70 24.05
CA PRO A 152 19.73 35.67 22.59
C PRO A 152 18.51 36.24 21.87
N ASP A 153 17.31 35.77 22.21
CA ASP A 153 16.03 36.24 21.68
C ASP A 153 15.82 37.74 21.91
N ALA A 154 16.18 38.23 23.10
CA ALA A 154 16.04 39.65 23.43
C ALA A 154 16.94 40.52 22.55
N PHE A 155 18.17 40.05 22.27
CA PHE A 155 19.10 40.71 21.36
C PHE A 155 18.55 40.71 19.93
N ILE A 156 18.14 39.54 19.41
CA ILE A 156 17.61 39.40 18.05
C ILE A 156 16.36 40.26 17.87
N ALA A 157 15.42 40.24 18.82
CA ALA A 157 14.21 41.04 18.76
C ALA A 157 14.53 42.55 18.73
N GLN A 158 15.55 43.00 19.48
CA GLN A 158 15.97 44.39 19.47
C GLN A 158 16.68 44.78 18.16
N GLU A 159 17.46 43.88 17.55
CA GLU A 159 18.08 44.10 16.23
C GLU A 159 17.02 44.25 15.13
N ILE A 160 16.02 43.37 15.10
CA ILE A 160 14.90 43.43 14.15
C ILE A 160 14.16 44.77 14.30
N LYS A 161 13.80 45.16 15.54
CA LYS A 161 13.13 46.44 15.82
C LYS A 161 13.95 47.66 15.40
N ASN A 162 15.26 47.61 15.56
CA ASN A 162 16.14 48.72 15.19
C ASN A 162 16.26 48.86 13.68
N ARG A 163 16.26 47.73 12.95
CA ARG A 163 16.40 47.70 11.50
C ARG A 163 15.10 48.02 10.76
N PHE A 164 13.99 47.47 11.22
CA PHE A 164 12.67 47.64 10.63
C PHE A 164 11.86 48.54 11.55
N GLY A 165 11.85 49.84 11.21
CA GLY A 165 11.10 50.86 11.95
C GLY A 165 9.59 50.70 11.82
N ILE A 166 8.89 51.77 11.44
CA ILE A 166 7.42 51.74 11.27
C ILE A 166 6.98 51.59 9.80
N ASP A 167 7.87 51.86 8.85
CA ASP A 167 7.52 51.97 7.42
C ASP A 167 7.83 50.70 6.60
N GLU A 168 8.84 49.92 6.99
CA GLU A 168 9.27 48.71 6.27
C GLU A 168 8.56 47.47 6.82
N VAL A 169 7.89 46.71 5.95
CA VAL A 169 7.26 45.44 6.34
C VAL A 169 8.31 44.35 6.46
N VAL A 170 8.25 43.58 7.55
CA VAL A 170 9.08 42.41 7.79
C VAL A 170 8.22 41.23 8.21
N ALA A 171 8.46 40.07 7.61
CA ALA A 171 7.90 38.79 8.00
C ALA A 171 8.88 38.07 8.94
N ILE A 172 8.39 37.71 10.12
CA ILE A 172 9.15 37.05 11.18
C ILE A 172 8.62 35.62 11.28
N VAL A 173 9.46 34.66 10.92
CA VAL A 173 9.12 33.23 10.97
C VAL A 173 9.74 32.62 12.22
N SER A 174 8.90 32.19 13.15
CA SER A 174 9.30 31.54 14.42
C SER A 174 8.11 30.74 14.94
N GLU A 175 8.35 29.70 15.75
CA GLU A 175 7.27 29.04 16.50
C GLU A 175 7.13 29.63 17.91
N ASP A 176 8.17 30.28 18.45
CA ASP A 176 8.19 30.77 19.82
C ASP A 176 7.31 32.03 19.98
N ASN A 177 6.23 31.88 20.73
CA ASN A 177 5.29 32.96 21.01
C ASN A 177 5.90 34.08 21.86
N GLY A 178 6.85 33.76 22.76
CA GLY A 178 7.64 34.72 23.52
C GLY A 178 8.52 35.58 22.62
N PHE A 179 9.20 34.96 21.64
CA PHE A 179 9.98 35.67 20.63
C PHE A 179 9.11 36.54 19.70
N LYS A 180 7.97 36.01 19.22
CA LYS A 180 6.98 36.78 18.44
C LYS A 180 6.50 38.00 19.21
N THR A 181 6.13 37.81 20.48
CA THR A 181 5.67 38.89 21.36
C THR A 181 6.78 39.91 21.63
N ALA A 182 8.01 39.45 21.82
CA ALA A 182 9.16 40.33 21.95
C ALA A 182 9.32 41.20 20.70
N CYS A 183 9.12 40.65 19.50
CA CYS A 183 9.20 41.40 18.24
C CYS A 183 7.96 42.27 17.95
N ALA A 184 6.83 42.06 18.63
CA ALA A 184 5.57 42.75 18.38
C ALA A 184 5.59 44.19 18.90
N ARG A 185 6.07 45.12 18.06
CA ARG A 185 5.99 46.58 18.34
C ARG A 185 5.14 47.36 17.34
N SER A 186 4.98 46.85 16.13
CA SER A 186 4.50 47.67 15.01
C SER A 186 3.64 46.84 14.05
N LYS A 187 2.64 47.49 13.41
CA LYS A 187 1.68 46.81 12.50
C LYS A 187 2.30 46.27 11.21
N ASN A 188 3.53 46.66 10.91
CA ASN A 188 4.35 46.23 9.77
C ASN A 188 5.14 44.92 10.05
N HIS A 189 5.03 44.33 11.24
CA HIS A 189 5.62 43.02 11.53
C HIS A 189 4.56 41.94 11.31
N LEU A 190 4.81 41.07 10.32
CA LEU A 190 3.99 39.90 10.02
C LEU A 190 4.61 38.69 10.72
N PHE A 191 3.79 37.81 11.27
CA PHE A 191 4.27 36.64 12.01
C PHE A 191 3.77 35.36 11.36
N PHE A 192 4.69 34.43 11.17
CA PHE A 192 4.42 33.11 10.60
C PHE A 192 5.01 32.04 11.51
N SER A 193 4.30 30.92 11.66
CA SER A 193 4.76 29.80 12.48
C SER A 193 5.72 28.89 11.71
N SER A 194 5.66 28.92 10.37
CA SER A 194 6.53 28.13 9.51
C SER A 194 6.83 28.86 8.19
N ILE A 195 7.84 28.38 7.46
CA ILE A 195 8.14 28.89 6.10
C ILE A 195 7.01 28.53 5.12
N GLY A 196 6.35 27.39 5.30
CA GLY A 196 5.20 27.01 4.48
C GLY A 196 4.04 28.00 4.60
N GLU A 197 3.74 28.49 5.81
CA GLU A 197 2.72 29.53 5.99
C GLU A 197 3.10 30.84 5.27
N LEU A 198 4.36 31.25 5.35
CA LEU A 198 4.88 32.40 4.62
C LEU A 198 4.70 32.21 3.11
N PHE A 199 5.12 31.07 2.58
CA PHE A 199 4.99 30.74 1.16
C PHE A 199 3.54 30.75 0.70
N ASN A 200 2.63 30.16 1.48
CA ASN A 200 1.21 30.19 1.18
C ASN A 200 0.64 31.60 1.10
N GLU A 201 1.04 32.51 2.00
CA GLU A 201 0.63 33.92 1.92
C GLU A 201 1.19 34.65 0.70
N LEU A 202 2.40 34.29 0.25
CA LEU A 202 2.96 34.80 -0.99
C LEU A 202 2.17 34.31 -2.20
N SER A 203 1.92 33.00 -2.28
CA SER A 203 1.15 32.37 -3.35
C SER A 203 -0.28 32.91 -3.44
N LYS A 204 -0.93 33.24 -2.31
CA LYS A 204 -2.26 33.89 -2.29
C LYS A 204 -2.32 35.25 -3.00
N GLN A 205 -1.17 35.89 -3.26
CA GLN A 205 -1.13 37.14 -4.02
C GLN A 205 -1.16 36.92 -5.54
N GLU A 206 -1.02 35.68 -6.01
CA GLU A 206 -1.00 35.31 -7.42
C GLU A 206 -2.43 35.01 -7.93
N GLU A 207 -2.70 35.36 -9.19
CA GLU A 207 -4.05 35.21 -9.77
C GLU A 207 -4.42 33.73 -9.93
N GLU A 208 -3.40 32.88 -10.11
CA GLU A 208 -3.47 31.45 -10.34
C GLU A 208 -3.74 30.63 -9.07
N TYR A 209 -3.69 31.23 -7.88
CA TYR A 209 -3.81 30.53 -6.60
C TYR A 209 -5.12 29.72 -6.48
N ALA A 210 -6.24 30.31 -6.88
CA ALA A 210 -7.53 29.63 -6.83
C ALA A 210 -7.58 28.43 -7.80
N ALA A 211 -7.04 28.61 -9.01
CA ALA A 211 -6.96 27.55 -10.00
C ALA A 211 -6.03 26.41 -9.54
N ALA A 212 -4.91 26.73 -8.89
CA ALA A 212 -3.99 25.74 -8.32
C ALA A 212 -4.68 24.89 -7.23
N LEU A 213 -5.46 25.52 -6.35
CA LEU A 213 -6.23 24.82 -5.33
C LEU A 213 -7.26 23.88 -5.93
N ASP A 214 -8.00 24.33 -6.95
CA ASP A 214 -9.03 23.51 -7.59
C ASP A 214 -8.41 22.36 -8.37
N LEU A 215 -7.31 22.58 -9.08
CA LEU A 215 -6.59 21.51 -9.79
C LEU A 215 -6.12 20.38 -8.85
N ILE A 216 -5.57 20.73 -7.67
CA ILE A 216 -5.14 19.73 -6.68
C ILE A 216 -6.35 18.96 -6.12
N LYS A 217 -7.50 19.62 -5.92
CA LYS A 217 -8.73 18.94 -5.49
C LYS A 217 -9.26 18.00 -6.57
N ASP A 218 -9.21 18.40 -7.84
CA ASP A 218 -9.69 17.59 -8.96
C ASP A 218 -8.80 16.35 -9.19
N ASN A 219 -7.52 16.42 -8.81
CA ASN A 219 -6.55 15.33 -8.90
C ASN A 219 -6.36 14.53 -7.59
N ASN A 220 -7.26 14.68 -6.61
CA ASN A 220 -7.10 14.12 -5.26
C ASN A 220 -6.84 12.61 -5.26
N ASP A 221 -7.64 11.83 -5.99
CA ASP A 221 -7.51 10.36 -6.04
C ASP A 221 -6.18 9.93 -6.68
N PHE A 222 -5.75 10.61 -7.74
CA PHE A 222 -4.49 10.32 -8.42
C PHE A 222 -3.27 10.70 -7.57
N ILE A 223 -3.36 11.79 -6.80
CA ILE A 223 -2.37 12.17 -5.79
C ILE A 223 -2.25 11.09 -4.71
N ILE A 224 -3.38 10.61 -4.17
CA ILE A 224 -3.39 9.54 -3.15
C ILE A 224 -2.75 8.26 -3.71
N GLN A 225 -3.14 7.84 -4.92
CA GLN A 225 -2.57 6.65 -5.58
C GLN A 225 -1.06 6.79 -5.81
N THR A 226 -0.59 7.99 -6.17
CA THR A 226 0.84 8.23 -6.37
C THR A 226 1.60 8.18 -5.06
N ILE A 227 1.07 8.79 -3.99
CA ILE A 227 1.69 8.71 -2.66
C ILE A 227 1.69 7.28 -2.13
N ASN A 228 0.60 6.53 -2.30
CA ASN A 228 0.53 5.11 -1.91
C ASN A 228 1.68 4.28 -2.51
N ARG A 229 2.02 4.51 -3.79
CA ARG A 229 3.12 3.77 -4.46
C ARG A 229 4.50 4.09 -3.92
N GLU A 230 4.66 5.20 -3.19
CA GLU A 230 5.94 5.66 -2.64
C GLU A 230 6.08 5.33 -1.15
N ILE A 231 5.06 4.73 -0.50
CA ILE A 231 5.14 4.31 0.91
C ILE A 231 5.79 2.93 0.98
N ASP A 232 6.88 2.84 1.74
CA ASP A 232 7.57 1.60 2.11
C ASP A 232 8.02 1.66 3.59
N ASP A 233 8.62 0.57 4.08
CA ASP A 233 9.17 0.48 5.44
C ASP A 233 10.18 1.60 5.75
N GLY A 234 10.95 2.03 4.75
CA GLY A 234 11.95 3.10 4.88
C GLY A 234 11.33 4.47 5.17
N CYS A 235 10.05 4.65 4.90
CA CYS A 235 9.30 5.85 5.20
C CYS A 235 8.78 5.90 6.64
N ILE A 236 8.71 4.78 7.35
CA ILE A 236 8.07 4.66 8.67
C ILE A 236 9.09 4.82 9.80
N GLU A 237 8.69 5.55 10.85
CA GLU A 237 9.44 5.70 12.10
C GLU A 237 8.45 5.53 13.27
N VAL A 238 8.55 4.42 14.01
CA VAL A 238 7.69 4.16 15.18
C VAL A 238 8.42 4.59 16.46
N GLN A 239 7.77 5.45 17.24
CA GLN A 239 8.24 5.87 18.56
C GLN A 239 7.58 5.01 19.62
N GLY A 240 8.20 3.86 19.91
CA GLY A 240 7.69 2.90 20.89
C GLY A 240 7.79 3.36 22.35
N LEU A 241 8.72 4.26 22.66
CA LEU A 241 8.91 4.83 23.99
C LEU A 241 8.15 6.15 24.19
N SER A 242 7.58 6.32 25.38
CA SER A 242 7.00 7.58 25.87
C SER A 242 7.55 7.94 27.24
N TYR A 243 7.62 9.25 27.52
CA TYR A 243 8.15 9.79 28.77
C TYR A 243 7.09 10.67 29.43
N ASP A 244 6.81 10.43 30.71
CA ASP A 244 5.94 11.31 31.49
C ASP A 244 6.68 12.58 31.96
N GLN A 245 6.00 13.44 32.71
CA GLN A 245 6.57 14.70 33.22
C GLN A 245 7.71 14.50 34.24
N ASP A 246 7.76 13.32 34.86
CA ASP A 246 8.78 12.94 35.85
C ASP A 246 9.94 12.16 35.19
N GLY A 247 9.85 11.88 33.89
CA GLY A 247 10.86 11.16 33.11
C GLY A 247 10.76 9.64 33.23
N ILE A 248 9.63 9.12 33.72
CA ILE A 248 9.34 7.68 33.73
C ILE A 248 9.10 7.24 32.29
N VAL A 249 9.80 6.17 31.90
CA VAL A 249 9.76 5.60 30.56
C VAL A 249 8.69 4.51 30.52
N GLU A 250 7.82 4.58 29.52
CA GLU A 250 6.85 3.53 29.21
C GLU A 250 6.97 3.11 27.75
N GLY A 251 6.72 1.83 27.48
CA GLY A 251 6.74 1.24 26.14
C GLY A 251 8.02 0.48 25.82
N TYR A 252 8.34 0.36 24.53
CA TYR A 252 9.36 -0.54 24.01
C TYR A 252 10.28 0.20 23.05
N ASP A 253 11.58 -0.10 23.10
CA ASP A 253 12.58 0.44 22.17
C ASP A 253 12.73 -0.56 21.03
N TYR A 254 12.09 -0.27 19.89
CA TYR A 254 12.04 -1.21 18.77
C TYR A 254 13.35 -1.23 17.99
N ASP A 255 13.82 -2.44 17.69
CA ASP A 255 15.00 -2.72 16.89
C ASP A 255 14.64 -2.82 15.40
N GLU A 256 13.52 -3.47 15.08
CA GLU A 256 13.03 -3.67 13.72
C GLU A 256 11.55 -3.26 13.59
N ILE A 257 11.20 -2.72 12.42
CA ILE A 257 9.88 -2.16 12.14
C ILE A 257 9.51 -2.52 10.70
N TYR A 258 8.36 -3.16 10.52
CA TYR A 258 7.83 -3.56 9.21
C TYR A 258 6.39 -3.07 9.06
N LEU A 259 6.09 -2.44 7.93
CA LEU A 259 4.75 -1.98 7.61
C LEU A 259 3.92 -3.16 7.09
N ASP A 260 2.92 -3.58 7.86
CA ASP A 260 2.07 -4.72 7.51
C ASP A 260 0.93 -4.30 6.59
N HIS A 261 0.00 -3.48 7.11
CA HIS A 261 -1.14 -2.98 6.36
C HIS A 261 -1.29 -1.47 6.50
N TYR A 262 -1.69 -0.79 5.42
CA TYR A 262 -2.05 0.62 5.50
C TYR A 262 -3.17 1.01 4.54
N TYR A 263 -3.88 2.07 4.90
CA TYR A 263 -4.92 2.66 4.08
C TYR A 263 -4.93 4.18 4.25
N LEU A 264 -4.80 4.91 3.14
CA LEU A 264 -4.93 6.36 3.13
C LEU A 264 -6.41 6.75 2.95
N SER A 265 -6.97 7.38 3.98
CA SER A 265 -8.36 7.82 4.04
C SER A 265 -8.63 9.15 3.33
N GLY A 266 -7.59 9.95 3.10
CA GLY A 266 -7.72 11.19 2.32
C GLY A 266 -6.61 12.20 2.57
N ILE A 267 -6.62 13.25 1.74
CA ILE A 267 -5.69 14.38 1.83
C ILE A 267 -6.42 15.67 2.14
N ARG A 268 -5.71 16.59 2.79
CA ARG A 268 -6.11 17.98 2.98
C ARG A 268 -4.98 18.88 2.51
N ILE A 269 -5.27 19.80 1.62
CA ILE A 269 -4.32 20.83 1.21
C ILE A 269 -4.00 21.71 2.42
N HIS A 270 -2.72 21.86 2.74
CA HIS A 270 -2.26 22.74 3.81
C HIS A 270 -1.76 24.07 3.28
N THR A 271 -0.84 24.02 2.32
CA THR A 271 -0.26 25.22 1.71
C THR A 271 0.04 25.01 0.24
N ILE A 272 -0.10 26.08 -0.55
CA ILE A 272 0.52 26.18 -1.87
C ILE A 272 1.83 26.91 -1.70
N ASP A 273 2.93 26.17 -1.80
CA ASP A 273 4.26 26.67 -1.45
C ASP A 273 4.87 27.50 -2.61
N ASP A 274 4.55 27.17 -3.86
CA ASP A 274 4.99 27.94 -5.03
C ASP A 274 4.10 27.66 -6.24
N ILE A 275 3.99 28.65 -7.12
CA ILE A 275 3.40 28.51 -8.46
C ILE A 275 4.42 29.08 -9.45
N ASP A 276 5.05 28.19 -10.21
CA ASP A 276 6.10 28.56 -11.19
C ASP A 276 5.73 28.06 -12.57
N GLY A 277 5.09 28.93 -13.34
CA GLY A 277 4.58 28.63 -14.67
C GLY A 277 3.51 27.53 -14.61
N ASN A 278 3.89 26.30 -14.99
CA ASN A 278 2.98 25.15 -14.95
C ASN A 278 3.25 24.23 -13.76
N ILE A 279 4.25 24.49 -12.92
CA ILE A 279 4.57 23.63 -11.77
C ILE A 279 3.97 24.27 -10.53
N ILE A 280 3.11 23.51 -9.85
CA ILE A 280 2.50 23.90 -8.58
C ILE A 280 3.15 23.03 -7.50
N THR A 281 3.83 23.66 -6.55
CA THR A 281 4.40 22.97 -5.38
C THR A 281 3.44 23.15 -4.20
N ALA A 282 2.99 22.05 -3.60
CA ALA A 282 2.02 22.10 -2.51
C ALA A 282 2.39 21.14 -1.37
N SER A 283 2.15 21.57 -0.14
CA SER A 283 2.23 20.70 1.04
C SER A 283 0.83 20.21 1.42
N LEU A 284 0.70 18.90 1.56
CA LEU A 284 -0.53 18.17 1.83
C LEU A 284 -0.45 17.48 3.19
N TRP A 285 -1.57 17.40 3.89
CA TRP A 285 -1.74 16.57 5.08
C TRP A 285 -2.51 15.33 4.70
N ILE A 286 -1.89 14.18 4.91
CA ILE A 286 -2.44 12.88 4.59
C ILE A 286 -2.93 12.25 5.89
N HIS A 287 -4.09 11.59 5.82
CA HIS A 287 -4.69 10.88 6.95
C HIS A 287 -4.89 9.43 6.53
N GLY A 288 -4.54 8.49 7.41
CA GLY A 288 -4.70 7.07 7.13
C GLY A 288 -4.65 6.21 8.38
N THR A 289 -4.81 4.91 8.18
CA THR A 289 -4.54 3.89 9.18
C THR A 289 -3.32 3.10 8.79
N MET A 290 -2.50 2.71 9.76
CA MET A 290 -1.28 1.93 9.56
C MET A 290 -1.14 0.92 10.68
N ASP A 291 -0.88 -0.32 10.30
CA ASP A 291 -0.60 -1.45 11.17
C ASP A 291 0.89 -1.80 10.94
N VAL A 292 1.65 -1.85 12.02
CA VAL A 292 3.11 -1.94 11.98
C VAL A 292 3.59 -2.98 12.97
N ASP A 293 4.33 -3.95 12.45
CA ASP A 293 4.98 -5.00 13.23
C ASP A 293 6.32 -4.48 13.74
N CYS A 294 6.47 -4.50 15.05
CA CYS A 294 7.61 -3.93 15.75
C CYS A 294 8.27 -5.02 16.60
N TYR A 295 9.59 -5.17 16.47
CA TYR A 295 10.35 -6.19 17.17
C TYR A 295 11.39 -5.55 18.09
N TYR A 296 11.60 -6.13 19.27
CA TYR A 296 12.68 -5.73 20.16
C TYR A 296 13.24 -6.91 20.95
N GLU A 297 14.51 -6.82 21.35
CA GLU A 297 15.15 -7.78 22.24
C GLU A 297 14.80 -7.52 23.73
N ASP A 298 14.18 -8.49 24.39
CA ASP A 298 13.78 -8.41 25.80
C ASP A 298 14.92 -8.81 26.74
N PHE A 299 15.83 -7.86 26.98
CA PHE A 299 16.94 -8.05 27.91
C PHE A 299 16.51 -8.12 29.38
N ASP A 300 15.32 -7.61 29.73
CA ASP A 300 14.84 -7.59 31.12
C ASP A 300 14.45 -9.01 31.60
N SER A 301 14.07 -9.89 30.69
CA SER A 301 13.82 -11.31 30.97
C SER A 301 15.05 -12.20 30.81
N ALA A 302 16.13 -11.70 30.19
CA ALA A 302 17.35 -12.46 29.90
C ALA A 302 18.29 -12.63 31.13
N PHE A 303 19.04 -13.73 31.15
CA PHE A 303 20.03 -14.00 32.20
C PHE A 303 21.39 -13.41 31.83
N TRP A 304 21.96 -12.56 32.70
CA TRP A 304 23.33 -12.07 32.49
C TRP A 304 24.38 -13.12 32.89
N ASP A 305 25.18 -13.58 31.93
CA ASP A 305 26.37 -14.41 32.19
C ASP A 305 27.59 -13.50 32.44
N SER A 306 28.05 -13.48 33.68
CA SER A 306 29.20 -12.68 34.08
C SER A 306 30.57 -13.24 33.65
N GLU A 307 30.65 -14.54 33.33
CA GLU A 307 31.90 -15.19 32.89
C GLU A 307 32.22 -14.81 31.44
N GLU A 308 31.23 -14.95 30.55
CA GLU A 308 31.35 -14.61 29.12
C GLU A 308 31.02 -13.13 28.82
N LYS A 309 30.39 -12.42 29.78
CA LYS A 309 29.95 -11.02 29.66
C LYS A 309 28.90 -10.80 28.57
N GLU A 310 27.96 -11.73 28.48
CA GLU A 310 26.89 -11.73 27.49
C GLU A 310 25.55 -12.09 28.15
N TYR A 311 24.44 -11.69 27.53
CA TYR A 311 23.10 -12.12 27.96
C TYR A 311 22.75 -13.47 27.32
N PHE A 312 22.22 -14.39 28.12
CA PHE A 312 21.76 -15.70 27.70
C PHE A 312 20.23 -15.76 27.78
N GLY A 313 19.59 -16.31 26.74
CA GLY A 313 18.13 -16.42 26.64
C GLY A 313 17.43 -15.09 26.38
N VAL A 314 18.04 -14.21 25.56
CA VAL A 314 17.37 -12.99 25.10
C VAL A 314 16.28 -13.37 24.11
N GLU A 315 15.03 -13.08 24.44
CA GLU A 315 13.88 -13.34 23.57
C GLU A 315 13.60 -12.11 22.70
N THR A 316 13.36 -12.33 21.39
CA THR A 316 12.80 -11.28 20.52
C THR A 316 11.30 -11.24 20.71
N ARG A 317 10.77 -10.08 21.10
CA ARG A 317 9.33 -9.86 21.28
C ARG A 317 8.73 -9.22 20.05
N HIS A 318 7.58 -9.71 19.62
CA HIS A 318 6.80 -9.15 18.52
C HIS A 318 5.63 -8.31 19.05
N ILE A 319 5.49 -7.07 18.56
CA ILE A 319 4.41 -6.15 18.91
C ILE A 319 3.78 -5.58 17.66
N LEU A 320 2.47 -5.79 17.53
CA LEU A 320 1.65 -5.12 16.53
C LEU A 320 1.13 -3.79 17.10
N GLU A 321 1.53 -2.68 16.48
CA GLU A 321 0.95 -1.35 16.75
C GLU A 321 0.00 -0.94 15.62
N LYS A 322 -1.21 -0.48 16.01
CA LYS A 322 -2.18 0.11 15.06
C LYS A 322 -2.27 1.60 15.27
N HIS A 323 -2.22 2.38 14.20
CA HIS A 323 -2.18 3.84 14.24
C HIS A 323 -3.24 4.51 13.36
N ASN A 324 -3.71 5.68 13.80
CA ASN A 324 -4.27 6.72 12.94
C ASN A 324 -3.14 7.65 12.50
N ALA A 325 -2.48 7.32 11.39
CA ALA A 325 -1.38 8.10 10.86
C ALA A 325 -1.88 9.47 10.32
N ARG A 326 -1.14 10.52 10.67
CA ARG A 326 -1.30 11.85 10.08
C ARG A 326 0.07 12.43 9.79
N PHE A 327 0.40 12.61 8.51
CA PHE A 327 1.71 13.07 8.09
C PHE A 327 1.62 14.10 6.97
N ALA A 328 2.70 14.86 6.82
CA ALA A 328 2.82 15.88 5.79
C ALA A 328 3.64 15.35 4.62
N CYS A 329 3.20 15.63 3.40
CA CYS A 329 3.90 15.30 2.16
C CYS A 329 3.88 16.50 1.22
N ARG A 330 5.01 16.79 0.57
CA ARG A 330 5.09 17.84 -0.45
C ARG A 330 5.08 17.20 -1.83
N ILE A 331 4.32 17.79 -2.73
CA ILE A 331 4.22 17.36 -4.13
C ILE A 331 4.51 18.50 -5.08
N GLU A 332 4.95 18.16 -6.29
CA GLU A 332 4.98 19.04 -7.46
C GLU A 332 3.98 18.50 -8.49
N LEU A 333 3.00 19.31 -8.86
CA LEU A 333 1.97 18.98 -9.87
C LEU A 333 2.17 19.84 -11.11
N ASN A 334 2.27 19.21 -12.27
CA ASN A 334 2.32 19.91 -13.55
C ASN A 334 0.90 20.21 -14.05
N SER A 335 0.51 21.48 -14.11
CA SER A 335 -0.83 21.93 -14.51
C SER A 335 -1.21 21.65 -15.96
N LYS A 336 -0.27 21.22 -16.81
CA LYS A 336 -0.54 20.87 -18.22
C LYS A 336 -0.54 19.37 -18.47
N THR A 337 0.38 18.64 -17.86
CA THR A 337 0.51 17.18 -18.07
C THR A 337 -0.18 16.37 -16.99
N GLU A 338 -0.58 17.01 -15.88
CA GLU A 338 -1.12 16.37 -14.66
C GLU A 338 -0.16 15.35 -14.03
N GLU A 339 1.12 15.38 -14.43
CA GLU A 339 2.18 14.58 -13.82
C GLU A 339 2.45 15.09 -12.40
N ILE A 340 2.57 14.13 -11.48
CA ILE A 340 2.85 14.38 -10.06
C ILE A 340 4.21 13.82 -9.72
N ARG A 341 5.03 14.64 -9.08
CA ARG A 341 6.25 14.21 -8.40
C ARG A 341 6.05 14.34 -6.90
N VAL A 342 6.19 13.22 -6.19
CA VAL A 342 6.16 13.18 -4.73
C VAL A 342 7.58 13.46 -4.23
N LEU A 343 7.72 14.39 -3.30
CA LEU A 343 9.01 14.67 -2.67
C LEU A 343 9.20 13.78 -1.43
N PRO A 344 10.44 13.43 -1.05
CA PRO A 344 10.71 12.54 0.07
C PRO A 344 10.00 12.99 1.36
N PHE A 345 9.37 12.05 2.06
CA PHE A 345 8.66 12.28 3.30
C PHE A 345 9.00 11.19 4.33
N LYS A 346 8.60 11.41 5.58
CA LYS A 346 8.67 10.43 6.66
C LYS A 346 7.35 10.41 7.41
N ILE A 347 6.94 9.23 7.85
CA ILE A 347 5.75 9.01 8.65
C ILE A 347 6.19 8.65 10.05
N ILE A 348 5.94 9.55 11.00
CA ILE A 348 6.28 9.35 12.40
C ILE A 348 5.04 8.86 13.14
N LEU A 349 5.12 7.68 13.74
CA LEU A 349 4.05 7.01 14.45
C LEU A 349 4.38 6.97 15.94
N GLY A 350 3.74 7.82 16.73
CA GLY A 350 3.97 7.92 18.17
C GLY A 350 2.71 7.63 18.99
N GLY A 351 2.78 7.96 20.28
CA GLY A 351 1.65 7.80 21.21
C GLY A 351 0.41 8.64 20.85
N ASP A 352 0.56 9.70 20.05
CA ASP A 352 -0.53 10.54 19.57
C ASP A 352 -1.32 9.92 18.41
N SER A 353 -0.68 9.06 17.61
CA SER A 353 -1.34 8.33 16.52
C SER A 353 -1.77 6.92 16.91
N ARG A 354 -1.16 6.32 17.95
CA ARG A 354 -1.41 4.94 18.37
C ARG A 354 -2.84 4.72 18.88
N LYS A 355 -3.55 3.76 18.28
CA LYS A 355 -4.84 3.26 18.74
C LYS A 355 -4.71 2.12 19.73
N SER A 356 -3.85 1.16 19.39
CA SER A 356 -3.65 -0.06 20.17
C SER A 356 -2.23 -0.56 19.99
N ARG A 357 -1.80 -1.31 20.98
CA ARG A 357 -0.55 -2.05 21.00
C ARG A 357 -0.86 -3.43 21.54
N THR A 358 -0.54 -4.45 20.78
CA THR A 358 -0.77 -5.85 21.15
C THR A 358 0.55 -6.58 21.07
N VAL A 359 0.94 -7.23 22.16
CA VAL A 359 2.05 -8.19 22.09
C VAL A 359 1.54 -9.38 21.32
N ILE A 360 2.21 -9.70 20.21
CA ILE A 360 1.92 -10.89 19.45
C ILE A 360 2.91 -11.94 19.96
N ASP A 361 2.38 -13.01 20.54
CA ASP A 361 3.19 -14.12 21.05
C ASP A 361 3.56 -15.07 19.91
N ASP A 362 4.22 -14.51 18.89
CA ASP A 362 4.72 -15.28 17.77
C ASP A 362 6.12 -15.80 18.13
N LEU A 363 6.26 -17.12 18.06
CA LEU A 363 7.49 -17.86 17.72
C LEU A 363 8.27 -18.61 18.81
N HIS A 364 7.91 -18.63 20.10
CA HIS A 364 8.63 -19.51 21.06
C HIS A 364 7.75 -20.46 21.91
N GLU A 365 6.58 -20.06 22.38
CA GLU A 365 5.66 -21.01 23.04
C GLU A 365 4.94 -21.91 22.02
N ALA A 366 4.42 -21.34 20.93
CA ALA A 366 3.66 -22.12 19.94
C ALA A 366 4.49 -23.20 19.23
N LEU A 367 5.77 -22.97 18.92
CA LEU A 367 6.62 -23.97 18.28
C LEU A 367 7.09 -25.05 19.26
N TYR A 368 7.43 -24.70 20.50
CA TYR A 368 7.85 -25.67 21.52
C TYR A 368 6.71 -26.62 21.94
N TYR A 369 5.50 -26.08 22.13
CA TYR A 369 4.33 -26.92 22.43
C TYR A 369 3.86 -27.71 21.22
N LYS A 370 3.94 -27.16 20.00
CA LYS A 370 3.50 -27.86 18.78
C LYS A 370 4.48 -28.95 18.33
N GLU A 371 5.79 -28.77 18.47
CA GLU A 371 6.76 -29.86 18.25
C GLU A 371 6.58 -30.97 19.28
N HIS A 372 6.37 -30.64 20.55
CA HIS A 372 6.12 -31.64 21.59
C HIS A 372 4.75 -32.34 21.41
N GLU A 373 3.72 -31.62 20.96
CA GLU A 373 2.41 -32.19 20.64
C GLU A 373 2.50 -33.08 19.39
N ASP A 374 3.21 -32.67 18.34
CA ASP A 374 3.45 -33.49 17.16
C ASP A 374 4.25 -34.77 17.52
N GLU A 375 5.29 -34.67 18.37
CA GLU A 375 6.03 -35.82 18.90
C GLU A 375 5.15 -36.77 19.74
N GLU A 376 4.28 -36.24 20.60
CA GLU A 376 3.33 -37.03 21.39
C GLU A 376 2.30 -37.72 20.51
N ARG A 377 1.76 -37.02 19.49
CA ARG A 377 0.82 -37.57 18.52
C ARG A 377 1.43 -38.71 17.72
N GLU A 378 2.65 -38.53 17.23
CA GLU A 378 3.38 -39.59 16.52
C GLU A 378 3.63 -40.80 17.42
N ALA A 379 3.98 -40.59 18.70
CA ALA A 379 4.16 -41.66 19.67
C ALA A 379 2.87 -42.45 19.94
N LEU A 380 1.72 -41.79 19.82
CA LEU A 380 0.38 -42.39 19.91
C LEU A 380 -0.13 -42.97 18.58
N GLY A 381 0.61 -42.79 17.48
CA GLY A 381 0.29 -43.31 16.15
C GLY A 381 -0.61 -42.41 15.30
N PHE A 382 -0.78 -41.14 15.69
CA PHE A 382 -1.50 -40.11 14.92
C PHE A 382 -0.57 -39.30 14.04
N LEU A 383 -1.14 -38.62 13.05
CA LEU A 383 -0.42 -37.68 12.20
C LEU A 383 -0.08 -36.38 12.96
N PRO A 384 1.11 -35.80 12.77
CA PRO A 384 1.42 -34.43 13.21
C PRO A 384 0.39 -33.42 12.72
N LEU A 385 -0.02 -32.48 13.56
CA LEU A 385 -0.96 -31.41 13.22
C LEU A 385 -0.44 -30.56 12.03
N SER A 386 0.88 -30.44 11.93
CA SER A 386 1.57 -29.78 10.81
C SER A 386 1.43 -30.49 9.45
N GLN A 387 1.07 -31.77 9.40
CA GLN A 387 1.03 -32.59 8.18
C GLN A 387 -0.39 -32.82 7.64
N TYR A 388 -1.44 -32.27 8.26
CA TYR A 388 -2.82 -32.46 7.78
C TYR A 388 -3.08 -31.82 6.42
N SER A 389 -2.43 -30.70 6.12
CA SER A 389 -2.48 -30.10 4.77
C SER A 389 -1.93 -31.08 3.72
N ASP A 390 -0.78 -31.71 4.01
CA ASP A 390 -0.18 -32.71 3.11
C ASP A 390 -1.06 -33.96 2.99
N MET A 391 -1.71 -34.40 4.08
CA MET A 391 -2.63 -35.53 4.06
C MET A 391 -3.83 -35.25 3.15
N LEU A 392 -4.43 -34.07 3.29
CA LEU A 392 -5.56 -33.64 2.45
C LEU A 392 -5.17 -33.62 0.97
N GLU A 393 -4.03 -33.03 0.61
CA GLU A 393 -3.56 -32.96 -0.77
C GLU A 393 -3.26 -34.35 -1.36
N ASN A 394 -2.62 -35.22 -0.58
CA ASN A 394 -2.31 -36.57 -1.02
C ASN A 394 -3.56 -37.44 -1.24
N ASP A 395 -4.63 -37.22 -0.46
CA ASP A 395 -5.89 -37.96 -0.61
C ASP A 395 -6.79 -37.37 -1.73
N LEU A 396 -6.83 -36.04 -1.89
CA LEU A 396 -7.80 -35.32 -2.72
C LEU A 396 -7.97 -35.95 -4.11
N ASN A 397 -6.90 -36.05 -4.90
CA ASN A 397 -6.96 -36.56 -6.27
C ASN A 397 -7.25 -38.08 -6.35
N ASN A 398 -7.05 -38.81 -5.26
CA ASN A 398 -7.37 -40.24 -5.15
C ASN A 398 -8.75 -40.51 -4.54
N SER A 399 -9.41 -39.48 -4.02
CA SER A 399 -10.70 -39.56 -3.33
C SER A 399 -11.83 -40.07 -4.23
N SER A 400 -12.90 -40.54 -3.59
CA SER A 400 -14.12 -40.94 -4.30
C SER A 400 -14.80 -39.74 -4.97
N MET A 401 -14.71 -38.55 -4.37
CA MET A 401 -15.18 -37.28 -4.92
C MET A 401 -14.44 -36.94 -6.21
N ALA A 402 -13.11 -36.81 -6.16
CA ALA A 402 -12.31 -36.41 -7.32
C ALA A 402 -12.48 -37.37 -8.49
N LYS A 403 -12.53 -38.69 -8.24
CA LYS A 403 -12.80 -39.69 -9.28
C LYS A 403 -14.13 -39.46 -10.00
N LYS A 404 -15.19 -39.11 -9.28
CA LYS A 404 -16.49 -38.78 -9.89
C LYS A 404 -16.43 -37.45 -10.65
N ILE A 405 -15.77 -36.42 -10.09
CA ILE A 405 -15.55 -35.14 -10.77
C ILE A 405 -14.79 -35.35 -12.09
N PHE A 406 -13.72 -36.14 -12.10
CA PHE A 406 -12.96 -36.44 -13.32
C PHE A 406 -13.77 -37.22 -14.35
N GLU A 407 -14.65 -38.13 -13.94
CA GLU A 407 -15.57 -38.80 -14.86
C GLU A 407 -16.54 -37.80 -15.52
N LEU A 408 -17.02 -36.83 -14.75
CA LEU A 408 -17.87 -35.74 -15.26
C LEU A 408 -17.08 -34.78 -16.17
N PHE A 409 -15.87 -34.38 -15.79
CA PHE A 409 -14.99 -33.54 -16.61
C PHE A 409 -14.64 -34.21 -17.93
N LYS A 410 -14.39 -35.52 -17.92
CA LYS A 410 -14.19 -36.28 -19.14
C LYS A 410 -15.42 -36.26 -20.04
N GLN A 411 -16.62 -36.44 -19.48
CA GLN A 411 -17.86 -36.34 -20.26
C GLN A 411 -18.06 -34.94 -20.85
N TYR A 412 -17.73 -33.89 -20.09
CA TYR A 412 -17.74 -32.53 -20.58
C TYR A 412 -16.73 -32.34 -21.73
N ASN A 413 -15.50 -32.81 -21.58
CA ASN A 413 -14.45 -32.72 -22.61
C ASN A 413 -14.87 -33.49 -23.89
N ASP A 414 -15.51 -34.66 -23.77
CA ASP A 414 -16.06 -35.40 -24.90
C ASP A 414 -17.18 -34.61 -25.63
N ILE A 415 -18.00 -33.86 -24.90
CA ILE A 415 -19.02 -32.95 -25.46
C ILE A 415 -18.35 -31.75 -26.16
N SER A 416 -17.33 -31.16 -25.54
CA SER A 416 -16.54 -30.05 -26.10
C SER A 416 -15.92 -30.42 -27.45
N LEU A 417 -15.33 -31.61 -27.57
CA LEU A 417 -14.84 -32.15 -28.84
C LEU A 417 -15.94 -32.29 -29.91
N CYS A 418 -17.17 -32.64 -29.51
CA CYS A 418 -18.29 -32.72 -30.45
C CYS A 418 -18.76 -31.34 -30.93
N TYR A 419 -18.49 -30.26 -30.19
CA TYR A 419 -18.74 -28.89 -30.65
C TYR A 419 -17.76 -28.44 -31.73
N GLU A 420 -16.54 -28.99 -31.79
CA GLU A 420 -15.60 -28.76 -32.91
C GLU A 420 -16.20 -29.25 -34.24
N GLU A 421 -16.75 -30.47 -34.26
CA GLU A 421 -17.43 -31.00 -35.45
C GLU A 421 -18.65 -30.16 -35.85
N LEU A 422 -19.37 -29.64 -34.86
CA LEU A 422 -20.55 -28.79 -35.07
C LEU A 422 -20.15 -27.41 -35.62
N ALA A 423 -19.08 -26.81 -35.12
CA ALA A 423 -18.55 -25.54 -35.63
C ALA A 423 -18.16 -25.68 -37.10
N TYR A 424 -17.45 -26.77 -37.46
CA TYR A 424 -17.11 -27.07 -38.85
C TYR A 424 -18.35 -27.22 -39.73
N LEU A 425 -19.40 -27.86 -39.21
CA LEU A 425 -20.65 -28.05 -39.94
C LEU A 425 -21.37 -26.71 -40.22
N TYR A 426 -21.40 -25.80 -39.24
CA TYR A 426 -21.97 -24.47 -39.40
C TYR A 426 -21.13 -23.56 -40.31
N ASP A 427 -19.80 -23.64 -40.24
CA ASP A 427 -18.89 -22.91 -41.16
C ASP A 427 -19.05 -23.37 -42.62
N GLU A 428 -19.18 -24.68 -42.85
CA GLU A 428 -19.48 -25.22 -44.18
C GLU A 428 -20.83 -24.69 -44.70
N ILE A 429 -21.84 -24.63 -43.82
CA ILE A 429 -23.16 -24.07 -44.12
C ILE A 429 -23.04 -22.59 -44.50
N TYR A 430 -22.33 -21.79 -43.69
CA TYR A 430 -22.12 -20.36 -43.92
C TYR A 430 -21.39 -20.10 -45.25
N THR A 431 -20.33 -20.85 -45.53
CA THR A 431 -19.58 -20.76 -46.80
C THR A 431 -20.46 -21.06 -48.01
N GLN A 432 -21.34 -22.07 -47.92
CA GLN A 432 -22.31 -22.40 -48.98
C GLN A 432 -23.41 -21.34 -49.15
N MET A 433 -23.66 -20.51 -48.14
CA MET A 433 -24.56 -19.35 -48.24
C MET A 433 -23.85 -18.11 -48.81
N LYS A 434 -22.53 -17.99 -48.64
CA LYS A 434 -21.73 -16.85 -49.10
C LYS A 434 -21.38 -16.91 -50.60
N ALA A 435 -21.29 -18.10 -51.19
CA ALA A 435 -21.18 -18.24 -52.63
C ALA A 435 -22.43 -17.64 -53.32
N ASP A 436 -22.26 -16.82 -54.37
CA ASP A 436 -23.36 -16.12 -55.07
C ASP A 436 -24.50 -17.08 -55.43
N MET A 437 -25.60 -16.99 -54.70
CA MET A 437 -26.82 -17.75 -54.97
C MET A 437 -27.65 -17.02 -56.02
N GLY A 438 -28.14 -17.73 -57.03
CA GLY A 438 -29.15 -17.17 -57.94
C GLY A 438 -30.44 -16.79 -57.19
N GLU A 439 -31.23 -15.89 -57.76
CA GLU A 439 -32.51 -15.44 -57.17
C GLU A 439 -33.49 -16.63 -56.98
N ASP A 440 -33.48 -17.59 -57.91
CA ASP A 440 -34.28 -18.82 -57.86
C ASP A 440 -33.81 -19.79 -56.75
N ASP A 441 -32.50 -19.93 -56.56
CA ASP A 441 -31.91 -20.80 -55.52
C ASP A 441 -32.17 -20.25 -54.11
N THR A 442 -32.15 -18.94 -53.98
CA THR A 442 -32.46 -18.23 -52.73
C THR A 442 -33.93 -18.46 -52.36
N GLN A 443 -34.84 -18.38 -53.34
CA GLN A 443 -36.25 -18.66 -53.12
C GLN A 443 -36.52 -20.12 -52.73
N ALA A 444 -35.85 -21.08 -53.39
CA ALA A 444 -35.99 -22.49 -53.09
C ALA A 444 -35.50 -22.82 -51.66
N PHE A 445 -34.38 -22.23 -51.26
CA PHE A 445 -33.81 -22.41 -49.93
C PHE A 445 -34.71 -21.85 -48.82
N ILE A 446 -35.19 -20.61 -48.95
CA ILE A 446 -36.11 -19.99 -47.97
C ILE A 446 -37.41 -20.79 -47.86
N THR A 447 -37.91 -21.31 -48.97
CA THR A 447 -39.12 -22.16 -48.99
C THR A 447 -38.87 -23.50 -48.27
N ALA A 448 -37.71 -24.13 -48.50
CA ALA A 448 -37.32 -25.37 -47.83
C ALA A 448 -37.12 -25.18 -46.32
N LEU A 449 -36.53 -24.06 -45.88
CA LEU A 449 -36.40 -23.71 -44.47
C LEU A 449 -37.76 -23.53 -43.79
N SER A 450 -38.69 -22.84 -44.45
CA SER A 450 -40.03 -22.55 -43.92
C SER A 450 -40.90 -23.81 -43.73
N LEU A 451 -40.58 -24.90 -44.43
CA LEU A 451 -41.28 -26.19 -44.33
C LEU A 451 -40.68 -27.12 -43.25
N GLU A 452 -39.46 -26.84 -42.80
CA GLU A 452 -38.73 -27.68 -41.85
C GLU A 452 -39.07 -27.30 -40.41
N LYS A 453 -39.80 -28.18 -39.71
CA LYS A 453 -40.35 -27.90 -38.36
C LYS A 453 -39.29 -27.71 -37.29
N SER A 454 -38.05 -28.15 -37.54
CA SER A 454 -36.94 -28.04 -36.60
C SER A 454 -36.32 -26.63 -36.56
N ILE A 455 -36.68 -25.74 -37.48
CA ILE A 455 -36.09 -24.41 -37.61
C ILE A 455 -36.92 -23.34 -36.87
N PRO A 456 -36.29 -22.37 -36.18
CA PRO A 456 -36.99 -21.28 -35.51
C PRO A 456 -37.95 -20.52 -36.45
N LYS A 457 -39.18 -20.29 -35.99
CA LYS A 457 -40.24 -19.63 -36.79
C LYS A 457 -39.94 -18.17 -37.14
N ASP A 458 -39.07 -17.50 -36.40
CA ASP A 458 -38.70 -16.11 -36.65
C ASP A 458 -37.81 -15.94 -37.89
N LEU A 459 -37.15 -17.01 -38.34
CA LEU A 459 -36.39 -17.05 -39.60
C LEU A 459 -37.28 -17.20 -40.86
N SER A 460 -38.60 -17.02 -40.74
CA SER A 460 -39.58 -17.25 -41.82
C SER A 460 -40.40 -16.02 -42.26
N LYS A 461 -40.13 -14.82 -41.71
CA LYS A 461 -40.95 -13.63 -41.98
C LYS A 461 -40.11 -12.36 -42.19
N LYS A 462 -39.73 -12.07 -43.44
CA LYS A 462 -39.31 -10.76 -43.99
C LYS A 462 -39.00 -10.86 -45.49
N ASP A 463 -38.80 -9.73 -46.16
CA ASP A 463 -38.40 -9.62 -47.57
C ASP A 463 -37.16 -10.48 -47.87
N LYS A 464 -37.04 -11.00 -49.11
CA LYS A 464 -36.10 -12.07 -49.48
C LYS A 464 -34.62 -11.75 -49.19
N ASP A 465 -34.20 -10.52 -49.46
CA ASP A 465 -32.79 -10.09 -49.30
C ASP A 465 -32.41 -9.83 -47.84
N ASP A 466 -33.32 -9.24 -47.07
CA ASP A 466 -33.13 -9.01 -45.63
C ASP A 466 -33.13 -10.35 -44.86
N LEU A 467 -33.97 -11.31 -45.27
CA LEU A 467 -34.07 -12.61 -44.60
C LEU A 467 -32.80 -13.45 -44.76
N LEU A 468 -32.15 -13.42 -45.93
CA LEU A 468 -30.91 -14.17 -46.15
C LEU A 468 -29.76 -13.63 -45.27
N ASN A 469 -29.67 -12.31 -45.11
CA ASN A 469 -28.68 -11.70 -44.23
C ASN A 469 -28.96 -12.03 -42.76
N VAL A 470 -30.22 -11.99 -42.32
CA VAL A 470 -30.62 -12.43 -40.97
C VAL A 470 -30.27 -13.90 -40.71
N ILE A 471 -30.45 -14.78 -41.70
CA ILE A 471 -30.06 -16.20 -41.57
C ILE A 471 -28.53 -16.33 -41.49
N ARG A 472 -27.77 -15.54 -42.26
CA ARG A 472 -26.30 -15.55 -42.20
C ARG A 472 -25.80 -15.10 -40.83
N GLU A 473 -26.32 -13.98 -40.31
CA GLU A 473 -26.01 -13.51 -38.95
C GLU A 473 -26.34 -14.58 -37.90
N TRP A 474 -27.50 -15.23 -38.01
CA TRP A 474 -27.88 -16.30 -37.10
C TRP A 474 -26.94 -17.53 -37.18
N VAL A 475 -26.47 -17.90 -38.38
CA VAL A 475 -25.48 -18.99 -38.53
C VAL A 475 -24.13 -18.56 -37.96
N ASP A 476 -23.73 -17.31 -38.15
CA ASP A 476 -22.50 -16.73 -37.58
C ASP A 476 -22.52 -16.81 -36.05
N ASP A 477 -23.63 -16.40 -35.42
CA ASP A 477 -23.85 -16.54 -33.97
C ASP A 477 -23.73 -17.99 -33.50
N LYS A 478 -24.16 -18.96 -34.32
CA LYS A 478 -24.03 -20.40 -34.02
C LYS A 478 -22.61 -20.92 -34.16
N ILE A 479 -21.82 -20.37 -35.10
CA ILE A 479 -20.38 -20.65 -35.21
C ILE A 479 -19.69 -20.14 -33.94
N ASP A 480 -19.92 -18.88 -33.56
CA ASP A 480 -19.34 -18.28 -32.36
C ASP A 480 -19.68 -19.08 -31.09
N MET A 481 -20.94 -19.49 -30.93
CA MET A 481 -21.36 -20.33 -29.82
C MET A 481 -20.64 -21.69 -29.80
N ALA A 482 -20.52 -22.36 -30.95
CA ALA A 482 -19.86 -23.65 -31.04
C ALA A 482 -18.34 -23.54 -30.79
N THR A 483 -17.70 -22.49 -31.29
CA THR A 483 -16.28 -22.20 -31.08
C THR A 483 -15.96 -21.96 -29.61
N LYS A 484 -16.76 -21.14 -28.91
CA LYS A 484 -16.57 -20.90 -27.46
C LYS A 484 -16.68 -22.18 -26.63
N LYS A 485 -17.57 -23.09 -27.03
CA LYS A 485 -17.79 -24.37 -26.32
C LYS A 485 -16.73 -25.42 -26.63
N MET A 486 -16.04 -25.33 -27.77
CA MET A 486 -14.89 -26.17 -28.14
C MET A 486 -13.62 -25.83 -27.35
N GLU A 487 -13.43 -24.58 -26.93
CA GLU A 487 -12.19 -24.14 -26.28
C GLU A 487 -12.08 -24.55 -24.79
N GLY A 488 -13.18 -25.01 -24.18
CA GLY A 488 -13.19 -25.46 -22.80
C GLY A 488 -12.69 -26.90 -22.68
N ASN A 489 -11.50 -27.08 -22.09
CA ASN A 489 -11.03 -28.36 -21.57
C ASN A 489 -10.87 -28.26 -20.05
N LEU A 490 -11.54 -29.14 -19.33
CA LEU A 490 -11.43 -29.25 -17.87
C LEU A 490 -10.24 -30.12 -17.47
N PRO A 491 -9.58 -29.82 -16.34
CA PRO A 491 -8.33 -30.47 -15.92
C PRO A 491 -8.53 -31.93 -15.49
N ASP A 492 -7.43 -32.71 -15.46
CA ASP A 492 -7.41 -34.11 -14.98
C ASP A 492 -6.94 -34.22 -13.51
N CYS A 493 -6.71 -33.09 -12.84
CA CYS A 493 -6.36 -32.98 -11.43
C CYS A 493 -7.10 -31.77 -10.80
N ILE A 494 -7.26 -31.79 -9.49
CA ILE A 494 -7.83 -30.68 -8.70
C ILE A 494 -6.98 -30.43 -7.46
N GLU A 495 -6.93 -29.17 -7.01
CA GLU A 495 -6.22 -28.73 -5.80
C GLU A 495 -7.16 -27.96 -4.87
N TYR A 496 -6.86 -27.93 -3.56
CA TYR A 496 -7.59 -27.05 -2.64
C TYR A 496 -7.22 -25.58 -2.93
N GLY A 497 -8.17 -24.66 -2.72
CA GLY A 497 -8.03 -23.25 -3.11
C GLY A 497 -8.23 -22.97 -4.61
N GLU A 498 -8.57 -23.97 -5.43
CA GLU A 498 -8.73 -23.83 -6.87
C GLU A 498 -10.15 -23.40 -7.30
N TYR A 499 -10.22 -22.60 -8.37
CA TYR A 499 -11.46 -22.20 -9.04
C TYR A 499 -11.46 -22.66 -10.50
N ILE A 500 -12.34 -23.61 -10.83
CA ILE A 500 -12.43 -24.20 -12.18
C ILE A 500 -13.64 -23.64 -12.92
N SER A 501 -13.40 -23.02 -14.07
CA SER A 501 -14.45 -22.43 -14.91
C SER A 501 -15.03 -23.44 -15.91
N ILE A 502 -16.36 -23.56 -15.94
CA ILE A 502 -17.11 -24.54 -16.74
C ILE A 502 -18.16 -23.79 -17.58
N LEU A 503 -18.15 -23.97 -18.91
CA LEU A 503 -19.09 -23.28 -19.80
C LEU A 503 -20.36 -24.11 -20.03
N GLY A 504 -21.49 -23.64 -19.51
CA GLY A 504 -22.80 -24.27 -19.62
C GLY A 504 -23.60 -23.92 -20.87
N THR A 505 -24.88 -24.29 -20.85
CA THR A 505 -25.86 -23.93 -21.89
C THR A 505 -25.99 -22.41 -22.02
N ASP A 506 -26.37 -21.91 -23.20
CA ASP A 506 -26.43 -20.47 -23.50
C ASP A 506 -25.12 -19.69 -23.23
N CYS A 507 -23.96 -20.37 -23.15
CA CYS A 507 -22.66 -19.79 -22.83
C CYS A 507 -22.58 -19.14 -21.43
N ARG A 508 -23.36 -19.63 -20.47
CA ARG A 508 -23.24 -19.24 -19.05
C ARG A 508 -21.98 -19.85 -18.43
N VAL A 509 -21.27 -19.09 -17.61
CA VAL A 509 -20.05 -19.56 -16.94
C VAL A 509 -20.37 -19.98 -15.52
N TYR A 510 -20.05 -21.23 -15.21
CA TYR A 510 -20.15 -21.81 -13.87
C TYR A 510 -18.74 -21.91 -13.29
N THR A 511 -18.63 -21.78 -11.98
CA THR A 511 -17.34 -21.93 -11.29
C THR A 511 -17.47 -23.01 -10.23
N LEU A 512 -16.66 -24.06 -10.35
CA LEU A 512 -16.46 -25.03 -9.28
C LEU A 512 -15.34 -24.52 -8.38
N SER A 513 -15.63 -24.32 -7.11
CA SER A 513 -14.72 -23.83 -6.08
C SER A 513 -14.43 -24.94 -5.08
N LEU A 514 -13.16 -25.17 -4.80
CA LEU A 514 -12.70 -25.96 -3.65
C LEU A 514 -11.96 -25.00 -2.72
N ASP A 515 -12.49 -24.76 -1.52
CA ASP A 515 -11.83 -23.90 -0.53
C ASP A 515 -10.55 -24.57 0.01
N GLU A 516 -9.79 -23.87 0.84
CA GLU A 516 -8.59 -24.39 1.50
C GLU A 516 -8.78 -24.58 3.01
N LEU A 517 -7.85 -25.30 3.62
CA LEU A 517 -7.82 -25.45 5.08
C LEU A 517 -7.28 -24.16 5.72
N HIS A 518 -8.08 -23.54 6.58
CA HIS A 518 -7.71 -22.29 7.25
C HIS A 518 -7.13 -22.55 8.64
N GLY A 519 -5.85 -22.24 8.83
CA GLY A 519 -5.16 -22.38 10.13
C GLY A 519 -4.60 -23.78 10.41
N THR A 520 -4.20 -24.04 11.66
CA THR A 520 -3.75 -25.37 12.09
C THR A 520 -4.92 -26.10 12.77
N PRO A 521 -5.25 -27.33 12.35
CA PRO A 521 -6.30 -28.11 13.00
C PRO A 521 -5.99 -28.43 14.46
N GLU A 522 -7.02 -28.58 15.29
CA GLU A 522 -6.91 -28.96 16.71
C GLU A 522 -7.22 -30.45 16.91
N ALA A 523 -6.55 -31.11 17.86
CA ALA A 523 -6.82 -32.52 18.14
C ALA A 523 -8.30 -32.75 18.56
N GLY A 524 -9.00 -33.62 17.83
CA GLY A 524 -10.42 -33.90 18.06
C GLY A 524 -11.39 -32.88 17.45
N SER A 525 -10.92 -31.91 16.67
CA SER A 525 -11.78 -31.02 15.89
C SER A 525 -12.33 -31.71 14.62
N GLU A 526 -13.42 -31.14 14.11
CA GLU A 526 -13.96 -31.42 12.77
C GLU A 526 -13.81 -30.13 11.96
N GLU A 527 -12.91 -30.13 10.98
CA GLU A 527 -12.74 -29.01 10.05
C GLU A 527 -13.58 -29.24 8.80
N GLN A 528 -14.23 -28.19 8.29
CA GLN A 528 -15.10 -28.27 7.11
C GLN A 528 -14.55 -27.37 6.00
N ILE A 529 -14.14 -27.99 4.89
CA ILE A 529 -13.67 -27.29 3.69
C ILE A 529 -14.84 -27.25 2.69
N GLU A 530 -15.25 -26.05 2.29
CA GLU A 530 -16.38 -25.88 1.38
C GLU A 530 -16.02 -26.30 -0.05
N VAL A 531 -16.92 -27.04 -0.69
CA VAL A 531 -16.92 -27.28 -2.14
C VAL A 531 -18.21 -26.72 -2.69
N SER A 532 -18.16 -25.80 -3.65
CA SER A 532 -19.37 -25.18 -4.18
C SER A 532 -19.34 -25.01 -5.70
N LEU A 533 -20.53 -25.12 -6.31
CA LEU A 533 -20.75 -24.81 -7.71
C LEU A 533 -21.53 -23.49 -7.79
N LEU A 534 -20.93 -22.49 -8.43
CA LEU A 534 -21.47 -21.15 -8.55
C LEU A 534 -21.89 -20.87 -10.00
N LEU A 535 -22.92 -20.03 -10.14
CA LEU A 535 -23.24 -19.36 -11.40
C LEU A 535 -23.14 -17.85 -11.13
N ASP A 536 -22.18 -17.20 -11.78
CA ASP A 536 -21.75 -15.85 -11.46
C ASP A 536 -21.32 -15.73 -9.97
N GLU A 537 -22.16 -15.15 -9.11
CA GLU A 537 -21.92 -15.01 -7.65
C GLU A 537 -22.90 -15.85 -6.79
N GLU A 538 -23.84 -16.57 -7.41
CA GLU A 538 -24.86 -17.35 -6.69
C GLU A 538 -24.43 -18.80 -6.53
N LYS A 539 -24.37 -19.29 -5.29
CA LYS A 539 -24.07 -20.70 -4.97
C LYS A 539 -25.27 -21.58 -5.32
N LEU A 540 -25.13 -22.43 -6.32
CA LEU A 540 -26.18 -23.36 -6.78
C LEU A 540 -26.22 -24.65 -5.97
N ALA A 541 -25.04 -25.14 -5.57
CA ALA A 541 -24.88 -26.30 -4.73
C ALA A 541 -23.66 -26.12 -3.83
N ILE A 542 -23.74 -26.65 -2.61
CA ILE A 542 -22.67 -26.59 -1.60
C ILE A 542 -22.53 -27.99 -1.01
N GLY A 543 -21.29 -28.43 -0.89
CA GLY A 543 -20.89 -29.63 -0.17
C GLY A 543 -19.67 -29.33 0.68
N TYR A 544 -19.24 -30.32 1.46
CA TYR A 544 -18.12 -30.16 2.39
C TYR A 544 -17.20 -31.36 2.34
N VAL A 545 -15.90 -31.10 2.39
CA VAL A 545 -14.91 -32.09 2.81
C VAL A 545 -14.72 -31.91 4.31
N LYS A 546 -15.07 -32.96 5.07
CA LYS A 546 -14.93 -32.99 6.52
C LYS A 546 -13.63 -33.68 6.89
N LEU A 547 -12.76 -32.96 7.56
CA LEU A 547 -11.56 -33.51 8.15
C LEU A 547 -11.80 -33.72 9.65
N ILE A 548 -11.72 -34.97 10.10
CA ILE A 548 -11.73 -35.32 11.52
C ILE A 548 -10.28 -35.49 11.97
N VAL A 549 -9.86 -34.68 12.94
CA VAL A 549 -8.51 -34.74 13.51
C VAL A 549 -8.50 -35.73 14.67
N GLY A 550 -7.71 -36.79 14.54
CA GLY A 550 -7.62 -37.87 15.51
C GLY A 550 -7.13 -37.40 16.88
N TYR A 551 -7.64 -38.05 17.94
CA TYR A 551 -7.18 -37.84 19.31
C TYR A 551 -7.35 -39.11 20.14
N LEU A 552 -6.62 -39.19 21.25
CA LEU A 552 -6.76 -40.25 22.25
C LEU A 552 -6.57 -39.70 23.65
N ASN A 553 -7.61 -39.83 24.48
CA ASN A 553 -7.60 -39.43 25.88
C ASN A 553 -7.36 -40.65 26.79
N PHE A 554 -6.72 -40.41 27.93
CA PHE A 554 -6.46 -41.42 28.95
C PHE A 554 -7.29 -41.16 30.22
N ASP A 555 -7.71 -42.24 30.90
CA ASP A 555 -8.37 -42.17 32.19
C ASP A 555 -7.37 -41.96 33.35
N GLU A 556 -7.89 -41.78 34.56
CA GLU A 556 -7.10 -41.53 35.78
C GLU A 556 -6.13 -42.69 36.14
N ASP A 557 -6.34 -43.89 35.58
CA ASP A 557 -5.50 -45.08 35.78
C ASP A 557 -4.46 -45.26 34.65
N GLY A 558 -4.42 -44.35 33.67
CA GLY A 558 -3.53 -44.39 32.51
C GLY A 558 -3.97 -45.36 31.41
N GLY A 559 -5.22 -45.82 31.44
CA GLY A 559 -5.85 -46.59 30.37
C GLY A 559 -6.46 -45.67 29.30
N ALA A 560 -6.57 -46.15 28.05
CA ALA A 560 -7.26 -45.40 27.00
C ALA A 560 -8.76 -45.25 27.34
N SER A 561 -9.26 -44.01 27.32
CA SER A 561 -10.63 -43.66 27.71
C SER A 561 -11.54 -43.41 26.50
N ASP A 562 -11.19 -42.44 25.67
CA ASP A 562 -11.96 -42.02 24.49
C ASP A 562 -11.00 -41.57 23.38
N GLY A 563 -11.39 -41.74 22.12
CA GLY A 563 -10.54 -41.35 21.00
C GLY A 563 -11.22 -41.56 19.66
N ILE A 564 -10.72 -40.84 18.66
CA ILE A 564 -11.16 -40.91 17.27
C ILE A 564 -9.94 -41.03 16.36
N GLU A 565 -10.07 -41.81 15.30
CA GLU A 565 -9.04 -41.91 14.26
C GLU A 565 -9.17 -40.74 13.27
N ASP A 566 -8.09 -40.46 12.54
CA ASP A 566 -8.11 -39.52 11.43
C ASP A 566 -9.03 -40.01 10.32
N SER A 567 -9.93 -39.15 9.85
CA SER A 567 -10.77 -39.46 8.69
C SER A 567 -11.04 -38.24 7.83
N ILE A 568 -11.16 -38.49 6.53
CA ILE A 568 -11.64 -37.51 5.55
C ILE A 568 -12.95 -38.05 4.98
N ASP A 569 -14.03 -37.30 5.19
CA ASP A 569 -15.36 -37.62 4.67
C ASP A 569 -15.79 -36.58 3.63
N TYR A 570 -16.31 -37.06 2.50
CA TYR A 570 -16.69 -36.21 1.37
C TYR A 570 -18.22 -36.12 1.26
N GLU A 571 -18.80 -35.02 1.74
CA GLU A 571 -20.24 -34.74 1.69
C GLU A 571 -20.56 -33.75 0.55
N VAL A 572 -20.40 -34.22 -0.69
CA VAL A 572 -20.48 -33.37 -1.91
C VAL A 572 -21.50 -33.85 -2.93
N ASP A 573 -22.44 -34.72 -2.53
CA ASP A 573 -23.41 -35.31 -3.44
C ASP A 573 -24.27 -34.26 -4.17
N ASP A 574 -24.67 -33.18 -3.50
CA ASP A 574 -25.45 -32.07 -4.10
C ASP A 574 -24.65 -31.35 -5.20
N VAL A 575 -23.34 -31.15 -4.99
CA VAL A 575 -22.44 -30.54 -5.98
C VAL A 575 -22.27 -31.45 -7.19
N LEU A 576 -22.11 -32.75 -6.95
CA LEU A 576 -22.00 -33.75 -8.01
C LEU A 576 -23.28 -33.87 -8.83
N GLU A 577 -24.46 -33.86 -8.19
CA GLU A 577 -25.75 -33.88 -8.88
C GLU A 577 -25.94 -32.59 -9.71
N ALA A 578 -25.57 -31.43 -9.17
CA ALA A 578 -25.64 -30.17 -9.90
C ALA A 578 -24.72 -30.15 -11.14
N LEU A 579 -23.50 -30.69 -11.00
CA LEU A 579 -22.54 -30.80 -12.09
C LEU A 579 -23.01 -31.82 -13.16
N GLU A 580 -23.58 -32.96 -12.74
CA GLU A 580 -24.16 -33.95 -13.65
C GLU A 580 -25.34 -33.36 -14.45
N ASN A 581 -26.22 -32.61 -13.79
CA ASN A 581 -27.34 -31.92 -14.43
C ASN A 581 -26.85 -30.91 -15.48
N LEU A 582 -25.81 -30.11 -15.15
CA LEU A 582 -25.20 -29.16 -16.07
C LEU A 582 -24.65 -29.85 -17.34
N ILE A 583 -23.95 -30.97 -17.17
CA ILE A 583 -23.38 -31.74 -18.28
C ILE A 583 -24.48 -32.40 -19.12
N SER A 584 -25.54 -32.90 -18.46
CA SER A 584 -26.71 -33.46 -19.14
C SER A 584 -27.42 -32.42 -20.01
N ASP A 585 -27.63 -31.21 -19.48
CA ASP A 585 -28.25 -30.10 -20.20
C ASP A 585 -27.42 -29.69 -21.43
N LEU A 586 -26.10 -29.60 -21.29
CA LEU A 586 -25.17 -29.35 -22.38
C LEU A 586 -25.25 -30.41 -23.47
N LYS A 587 -25.34 -31.69 -23.08
CA LYS A 587 -25.46 -32.81 -24.01
C LYS A 587 -26.78 -32.77 -24.78
N GLU A 588 -27.88 -32.42 -24.11
CA GLU A 588 -29.17 -32.25 -24.76
C GLU A 588 -29.15 -31.11 -25.78
N GLU A 589 -28.57 -29.97 -25.41
CA GLU A 589 -28.40 -28.81 -26.28
C GLU A 589 -27.57 -29.17 -27.52
N LEU A 590 -26.43 -29.86 -27.34
CA LEU A 590 -25.59 -30.33 -28.44
C LEU A 590 -26.38 -31.21 -29.41
N VAL A 591 -27.18 -32.17 -28.91
CA VAL A 591 -28.00 -33.05 -29.77
C VAL A 591 -29.05 -32.25 -30.54
N LYS A 592 -29.69 -31.25 -29.90
CA LYS A 592 -30.65 -30.35 -30.53
C LYS A 592 -29.98 -29.54 -31.65
N GLU A 593 -28.81 -28.98 -31.39
CA GLU A 593 -28.03 -28.18 -32.34
C GLU A 593 -27.49 -29.00 -33.51
N GLN A 594 -26.95 -30.20 -33.26
CA GLN A 594 -26.50 -31.10 -34.35
C GLN A 594 -27.66 -31.49 -35.29
N LYS A 595 -28.86 -31.70 -34.74
CA LYS A 595 -30.05 -31.97 -35.55
C LYS A 595 -30.44 -30.74 -36.38
N LEU A 596 -30.37 -29.54 -35.78
CA LEU A 596 -30.65 -28.27 -36.42
C LEU A 596 -29.68 -28.00 -37.59
N ALA A 597 -28.38 -28.11 -37.36
CA ALA A 597 -27.34 -27.95 -38.38
C ALA A 597 -27.52 -28.93 -39.55
N LYS A 598 -27.83 -30.21 -39.26
CA LYS A 598 -28.13 -31.22 -40.28
C LYS A 598 -29.39 -30.87 -41.11
N SER A 599 -30.44 -30.36 -40.47
CA SER A 599 -31.64 -29.85 -41.16
C SER A 599 -31.30 -28.67 -42.08
N PHE A 600 -30.54 -27.69 -41.59
CA PHE A 600 -30.08 -26.54 -42.39
C PHE A 600 -29.27 -26.98 -43.62
N LYS A 601 -28.30 -27.88 -43.42
CA LYS A 601 -27.50 -28.45 -44.52
C LYS A 601 -28.35 -29.21 -45.54
N LYS A 602 -29.41 -29.89 -45.11
CA LYS A 602 -30.34 -30.58 -46.01
C LYS A 602 -31.15 -29.59 -46.86
N CYS A 603 -31.65 -28.52 -46.26
CA CYS A 603 -32.34 -27.45 -46.98
C CYS A 603 -31.42 -26.78 -48.02
N LEU A 604 -30.14 -26.59 -47.69
CA LEU A 604 -29.12 -26.09 -48.62
C LEU A 604 -28.82 -27.05 -49.79
N LYS A 605 -28.86 -28.36 -49.58
CA LYS A 605 -28.64 -29.37 -50.64
C LYS A 605 -29.82 -29.56 -51.59
N GLN A 606 -31.03 -29.13 -51.21
CA GLN A 606 -32.18 -29.13 -52.13
C GLN A 606 -32.03 -28.14 -53.30
N LYS A 607 -31.00 -27.28 -53.27
CA LYS A 607 -30.52 -26.45 -54.40
C LYS A 607 -30.13 -27.27 -55.64
N THR A 608 -29.69 -28.53 -55.49
CA THR A 608 -28.96 -29.23 -56.56
C THR A 608 -29.81 -30.20 -57.40
N ASN A 609 -31.13 -30.33 -57.14
CA ASN A 609 -31.97 -31.39 -57.71
C ASN A 609 -33.23 -30.92 -58.46
N ASN A 610 -33.30 -29.66 -58.90
CA ASN A 610 -34.32 -29.19 -59.84
C ASN A 610 -33.69 -28.70 -61.14
#